data_AF-F8UH58-F1
#
_entry.id   AF-F8UH58-F1
#
_cell.length_a   1.000
_cell.length_b   1.000
_cell.length_c   1.000
_cell.angle_alpha   90.00
_cell.angle_beta   90.00
_cell.angle_gamma   90.00
#
_symmetry.space_group_name_H-M   'P 1'
#
loop_
_entity.id
_entity.type
_entity.pdbx_description
1 polymer ?
#
loop_
_entity_poly.entity_id
_entity_poly.type
_entity_poly.pdbx_seq_one_letter_code
_entity_poly.pdbx_strand_id
1 'polypeptide(L)'
;MVEIHEAMRLLVVVEQTTELLTAIYARQPAVAELVGGAWIQLAALDPQTGAIHLFRPGVGWIPWGPPATPTPRVGRSHECYVGFSGPRPPALIAAPDDLADHA
;
A
#
# COMPACT_ATOMS: atom_id res chain seq x y z
N MET A 1 -12.73 4.72 24.36
CA MET A 1 -12.72 4.59 22.89
C MET A 1 -11.47 5.30 22.40
N VAL A 2 -10.47 4.56 21.92
CA VAL A 2 -9.26 5.16 21.33
C VAL A 2 -9.50 5.19 19.83
N GLU A 3 -9.72 6.39 19.33
CA GLU A 3 -9.88 6.68 17.92
C GLU A 3 -8.49 6.73 17.27
N ILE A 4 -8.01 5.58 16.79
CA ILE A 4 -6.75 5.50 16.02
C ILE A 4 -7.06 5.95 14.59
N HIS A 5 -7.04 7.26 14.35
CA HIS A 5 -7.11 7.82 13.01
C HIS A 5 -5.70 7.90 12.42
N GLU A 6 -5.27 6.82 11.77
CA GLU A 6 -4.19 6.97 10.80
C GLU A 6 -4.75 7.69 9.57
N ALA A 7 -4.00 8.65 9.03
CA ALA A 7 -4.41 9.37 7.83
C ALA A 7 -4.41 8.39 6.63
N MET A 8 -5.57 7.82 6.33
CA MET A 8 -5.73 6.97 5.16
C MET A 8 -5.67 7.80 3.89
N ARG A 9 -4.89 7.34 2.92
CA ARG A 9 -4.84 7.92 1.57
C ARG A 9 -5.22 6.85 0.56
N LEU A 10 -6.06 7.22 -0.40
CA LEU A 10 -6.43 6.33 -1.48
C LEU A 10 -5.19 6.00 -2.32
N LEU A 11 -4.92 4.71 -2.51
CA LEU A 11 -3.98 4.22 -3.50
C LEU A 11 -4.73 3.91 -4.79
N VAL A 12 -4.35 4.58 -5.87
CA VAL A 12 -4.85 4.32 -7.22
C VAL A 12 -3.78 3.56 -7.99
N VAL A 13 -4.09 2.33 -8.40
CA VAL A 13 -3.23 1.51 -9.27
C VAL A 13 -3.81 1.56 -10.68
N VAL A 14 -3.02 2.03 -11.64
CA VAL A 14 -3.45 2.14 -13.04
C VAL A 14 -2.56 1.25 -13.89
N GLU A 15 -3.17 0.35 -14.65
CA GLU A 15 -2.46 -0.51 -15.60
C GLU A 15 -2.13 0.26 -16.87
N GLN A 16 -0.98 0.96 -16.86
CA GLN A 16 -0.43 1.75 -17.96
C GLN A 16 1.06 2.03 -17.71
N THR A 17 1.77 2.46 -18.76
CA THR A 17 3.19 2.82 -18.64
C THR A 17 3.39 4.14 -17.88
N THR A 18 4.57 4.29 -17.27
CA THR A 18 4.91 5.51 -16.53
C THR A 18 4.93 6.75 -17.41
N GLU A 19 5.31 6.62 -18.69
CA GLU A 19 5.37 7.70 -19.66
C GLU A 19 3.98 8.24 -19.97
N LEU A 20 3.01 7.36 -20.23
CA LEU A 20 1.65 7.77 -20.53
C LEU A 20 1.00 8.43 -19.31
N LEU A 21 1.15 7.83 -18.13
CA LEU A 21 0.63 8.40 -16.88
C LEU A 21 1.28 9.75 -16.56
N THR A 22 2.58 9.92 -16.83
CA THR A 22 3.28 11.21 -16.69
C THR A 22 2.69 12.26 -17.64
N ALA A 23 2.40 11.88 -18.89
CA ALA A 23 1.75 12.77 -19.84
C ALA A 23 0.32 13.14 -19.42
N ILE A 24 -0.41 12.28 -18.70
CA ILE A 24 -1.72 12.63 -18.11
C ILE A 24 -1.52 13.63 -16.98
N TYR A 25 -0.63 13.30 -16.04
CA TYR A 25 -0.30 14.14 -14.89
C TYR A 25 0.09 15.56 -15.33
N ALA A 26 0.94 15.71 -16.34
CA ALA A 26 1.40 17.01 -16.82
C ALA A 26 0.31 17.83 -17.53
N ARG A 27 -0.68 17.19 -18.18
CA ARG A 27 -1.72 17.90 -18.94
C ARG A 27 -3.01 18.15 -18.16
N GLN A 28 -3.22 17.49 -17.03
CA GLN A 28 -4.46 17.55 -16.24
C GLN A 28 -4.20 18.20 -14.87
N PRO A 29 -4.48 19.50 -14.70
CA PRO A 29 -4.18 20.21 -13.45
C PRO A 29 -4.79 19.56 -12.20
N ALA A 30 -6.03 19.07 -12.28
CA ALA A 30 -6.69 18.40 -11.15
C ALA A 30 -5.98 17.10 -10.74
N VAL A 31 -5.47 16.33 -11.72
CA VAL A 31 -4.68 15.12 -11.42
C VAL A 31 -3.32 15.51 -10.83
N ALA A 32 -2.68 16.56 -11.37
CA ALA A 32 -1.42 17.07 -10.85
C ALA A 32 -1.54 17.52 -9.40
N GLU A 33 -2.63 18.20 -9.04
CA GLU A 33 -2.91 18.63 -7.67
C GLU A 33 -3.10 17.45 -6.73
N LEU A 34 -3.94 16.48 -7.11
CA LEU A 34 -4.23 15.31 -6.27
C LEU A 34 -2.99 14.43 -6.03
N VAL A 35 -2.24 14.16 -7.09
CA VAL A 35 -1.06 13.27 -7.03
C VAL A 35 0.16 14.01 -6.50
N GLY A 36 0.46 15.19 -7.05
CA GLY A 36 1.62 16.00 -6.69
C GLY A 36 1.50 16.64 -5.30
N GLY A 37 0.28 16.95 -4.87
CA GLY A 37 -0.03 17.35 -3.49
C GLY A 37 -0.10 16.19 -2.49
N ALA A 38 0.08 14.96 -2.96
CA ALA A 38 0.02 13.73 -2.16
C ALA A 38 -1.34 13.49 -1.46
N TRP A 39 -2.44 14.04 -2.00
CA TRP A 39 -3.80 13.76 -1.54
C TRP A 39 -4.21 12.32 -1.85
N ILE A 40 -3.75 11.80 -2.98
CA ILE A 40 -3.82 10.38 -3.35
C ILE A 40 -2.42 9.84 -3.65
N GLN A 41 -2.28 8.52 -3.59
CA GLN A 41 -1.10 7.81 -4.06
C GLN A 41 -1.38 7.24 -5.46
N LEU A 42 -0.39 7.29 -6.33
CA LEU A 42 -0.49 6.75 -7.70
C LEU A 42 0.57 5.66 -7.90
N ALA A 43 0.13 4.51 -8.40
CA ALA A 43 0.98 3.42 -8.86
C ALA A 43 0.71 3.13 -10.35
N ALA A 44 1.79 2.95 -11.11
CA ALA A 44 1.74 2.39 -12.45
C ALA A 44 1.96 0.88 -12.38
N LEU A 45 1.06 0.10 -12.95
CA LEU A 45 1.27 -1.32 -13.24
C LEU A 45 1.58 -1.43 -14.73
N ASP A 46 2.81 -1.83 -15.06
CA ASP A 46 3.23 -1.98 -16.44
C ASP A 46 2.46 -3.15 -17.09
N PRO A 47 1.71 -2.92 -18.20
CA PRO A 47 0.83 -3.91 -18.79
C PRO A 47 1.57 -5.07 -19.47
N GLN A 48 2.87 -4.94 -19.74
CA GLN A 48 3.65 -5.97 -20.43
C GLN A 48 4.48 -6.81 -19.47
N THR A 49 5.04 -6.18 -18.44
CA THR A 49 5.99 -6.82 -17.50
C THR A 49 5.37 -7.11 -16.14
N GLY A 50 4.24 -6.48 -15.80
CA GLY A 50 3.65 -6.54 -14.47
C GLY A 50 4.46 -5.78 -13.41
N ALA A 51 5.50 -5.04 -13.80
CA ALA A 51 6.30 -4.24 -12.88
C ALA A 51 5.46 -3.09 -12.31
N ILE A 52 5.56 -2.86 -11.00
CA ILE A 52 4.86 -1.78 -10.32
C ILE A 52 5.83 -0.64 -10.03
N HIS A 53 5.42 0.59 -10.31
CA HIS A 53 6.14 1.80 -9.93
C HIS A 53 5.22 2.73 -9.12
N LEU A 54 5.73 3.28 -8.02
CA LEU A 54 5.02 4.30 -7.23
C LEU A 54 5.46 5.68 -7.66
N PHE A 55 4.51 6.61 -7.80
CA PHE A 55 4.84 8.03 -8.00
C PHE A 55 5.09 8.70 -6.65
N ARG A 56 6.29 9.24 -6.46
CA ARG A 56 6.69 10.01 -5.27
C ARG A 56 6.80 11.48 -5.62
N PRO A 57 5.95 12.37 -5.06
CA PRO A 57 6.05 13.81 -5.32
C PRO A 57 7.45 14.36 -5.06
N GLY A 58 7.94 15.18 -5.99
CA GLY A 58 9.30 15.74 -5.94
C GLY A 58 10.43 14.78 -6.37
N VAL A 59 10.15 13.49 -6.57
CA VAL A 59 11.14 12.48 -6.98
C VAL A 59 10.78 11.84 -8.32
N GLY A 60 9.49 11.61 -8.58
CA GLY A 60 9.00 10.89 -9.76
C GLY A 60 8.74 9.41 -9.47
N TRP A 61 8.88 8.56 -10.47
CA TRP A 61 8.59 7.12 -10.37
C TRP A 61 9.70 6.36 -9.65
N ILE A 62 9.34 5.53 -8.69
CA ILE A 62 10.23 4.59 -7.99
C ILE A 62 9.73 3.16 -8.18
N PRO A 63 10.60 2.16 -8.40
CA PRO A 63 10.17 0.77 -8.49
C PRO A 63 9.60 0.32 -7.15
N TRP A 64 8.47 -0.38 -7.20
CA TRP A 64 7.90 -1.04 -6.03
C TRP A 64 8.44 -2.47 -5.93
N GLY A 65 8.70 -2.88 -4.69
CA GLY A 65 9.05 -4.27 -4.36
C GLY A 65 8.36 -4.70 -3.07
N PRO A 66 8.20 -6.01 -2.86
CA PRO A 66 7.62 -6.54 -1.63
C PRO A 66 8.47 -6.13 -0.41
N PRO A 67 7.85 -6.00 0.78
CA PRO A 67 8.58 -5.75 2.01
C PRO A 67 9.64 -6.82 2.25
N ALA A 68 10.81 -6.43 2.77
CA ALA A 68 11.90 -7.36 3.08
C ALA A 68 11.53 -8.35 4.20
N THR A 69 10.55 -7.99 5.05
CA THR A 69 10.07 -8.84 6.15
C THR A 69 8.69 -9.38 5.80
N PRO A 70 8.46 -10.70 5.92
CA PRO A 70 7.15 -11.28 5.67
C PRO A 70 6.12 -10.73 6.67
N THR A 71 4.86 -10.65 6.23
CA THR A 71 3.74 -10.24 7.08
C THR A 71 3.63 -11.18 8.29
N PRO A 72 3.61 -10.66 9.53
CA PRO A 72 3.53 -11.50 10.73
C PRO A 72 2.22 -12.31 10.72
N ARG A 73 2.30 -13.57 11.17
CA ARG A 73 1.14 -14.46 11.34
C ARG A 73 0.88 -14.68 12.82
N VAL A 74 -0.38 -14.56 13.24
CA VAL A 74 -0.83 -14.77 14.62
C VAL A 74 -2.00 -15.74 14.67
N GLY A 75 -2.24 -16.37 15.82
CA GLY A 75 -3.36 -17.33 15.96
C GLY A 75 -4.72 -16.64 16.04
N ARG A 76 -4.76 -15.40 16.54
CA ARG A 76 -5.99 -14.64 16.78
C ARG A 76 -5.70 -13.15 16.88
N SER A 77 -6.67 -12.32 16.47
CA SER A 77 -6.52 -10.87 16.38
C SER A 77 -6.07 -10.20 17.68
N HIS A 78 -6.43 -10.75 18.85
CA HIS A 78 -6.02 -10.18 20.14
C HIS A 78 -4.49 -10.17 20.36
N GLU A 79 -3.75 -11.09 19.73
CA GLU A 79 -2.27 -11.20 19.85
C GLU A 79 -1.57 -10.04 19.16
N CYS A 80 -2.22 -9.42 18.17
CA CYS A 80 -1.68 -8.24 17.48
C CYS A 80 -1.62 -7.01 18.41
N TYR A 81 -2.54 -6.93 19.38
CA TYR A 81 -2.81 -5.69 20.11
C TYR A 81 -2.57 -5.79 21.62
N VAL A 82 -2.54 -6.99 22.21
CA VAL A 82 -2.31 -7.13 23.66
C VAL A 82 -0.98 -6.50 24.07
N GLY A 83 -1.02 -5.62 25.07
CA GLY A 83 0.16 -4.89 25.55
C GLY A 83 0.72 -3.82 24.60
N PHE A 84 0.00 -3.47 23.52
CA PHE A 84 0.45 -2.46 22.56
C PHE A 84 -0.57 -1.33 22.38
N SER A 85 -0.08 -0.09 22.38
CA SER A 85 -0.86 1.12 22.16
C SER A 85 -0.24 1.94 21.03
N GLY A 86 -0.64 1.65 19.78
CA GLY A 86 -0.16 2.36 18.59
C GLY A 86 -0.59 1.68 17.29
N PRO A 87 -0.23 2.25 16.13
CA PRO A 87 -0.43 1.61 14.83
C PRO A 87 0.41 0.32 14.73
N ARG A 88 -0.21 -0.76 14.26
CA ARG A 88 0.46 -2.01 13.93
C ARG A 88 0.41 -2.21 12.42
N PRO A 89 1.48 -2.74 11.79
CA PRO A 89 1.37 -3.22 10.42
C PRO A 89 0.31 -4.33 10.34
N PRO A 90 -0.26 -4.59 9.16
CA PRO A 90 -1.15 -5.73 8.95
C PRO A 90 -0.50 -7.05 9.41
N ALA A 91 -1.33 -7.94 9.93
CA ALA A 91 -0.95 -9.29 10.31
C ALA A 91 -1.93 -10.30 9.69
N LEU A 92 -1.44 -11.48 9.36
CA LEU A 92 -2.26 -12.60 8.92
C LEU A 92 -2.79 -13.34 10.15
N ILE A 93 -4.11 -13.55 10.21
CA ILE A 93 -4.70 -14.44 11.21
C ILE A 93 -4.67 -15.86 10.64
N ALA A 94 -4.16 -16.82 11.41
CA ALA A 94 -4.14 -18.23 11.03
C ALA A 94 -5.55 -18.72 10.68
N ALA A 95 -5.68 -19.51 9.61
CA ALA A 95 -6.94 -20.16 9.30
C ALA A 95 -7.24 -21.23 10.38
N PRO A 96 -8.51 -21.60 10.61
CA PRO A 96 -8.85 -22.65 11.57
C PRO A 96 -8.09 -23.96 11.35
N ASP A 97 -7.85 -24.31 10.09
CA ASP A 97 -7.15 -25.55 9.69
C ASP A 97 -5.63 -25.47 9.93
N ASP A 98 -5.05 -24.26 9.98
CA ASP A 98 -3.63 -24.05 10.29
C ASP A 98 -3.30 -24.33 11.77
N LEU A 99 -4.33 -24.38 12.64
CA LEU A 99 -4.18 -24.63 14.08
C LEU A 99 -4.19 -26.14 14.43
N ALA A 100 -4.65 -27.01 13.52
CA ALA A 100 -4.79 -28.44 13.75
C ALA A 100 -3.49 -29.24 13.55
N ASP A 101 -2.53 -28.71 12.78
CA ASP A 101 -1.26 -29.38 12.45
C ASP A 101 -0.15 -29.23 13.52
N HIS A 102 -0.48 -28.63 14.67
CA HIS A 102 0.46 -28.39 15.77
C HIS A 102 -0.03 -28.85 17.16
N ALA A 103 -1.01 -29.76 17.20
CA ALA A 103 -1.51 -30.38 18.44
C ALA A 103 -0.87 -31.75 18.71
#